data_AF-A0A6M3M9F3-F1
#
_entry.id   AF-A0A6M3M9F3-F1
#
_cell.length_a   1.000
_cell.length_b   1.000
_cell.length_c   1.000
_cell.angle_alpha   90.00
_cell.angle_beta   90.00
_cell.angle_gamma   90.00
#
_symmetry.space_group_name_H-M   'P 1'
#
loop_
_entity.id
_entity.type
_entity.pdbx_description
1 polymer ?
#
loop_
_entity_poly.entity_id
_entity_poly.type
_entity_poly.pdbx_seq_one_letter_code
_entity_poly.pdbx_strand_id
1 'polypeptide(L)'
;MKAEVETYIKQRDLRTALIAEKESIKDVANRQEADAEQQRDKKINTIRDRCFEETGRIREKAKALTEPIDQGIRELDPKIQDINRKIEFLKHREKISGKTVHQFDHESIKPYHDREIVSLGTLYEDEFTIMKLFAAENDRPKNRWTLMAIGDTLLQDLLKMPHEYGLPIHTSWFIQKALKHLPTLEEIKAYVEGRRKDLMRGELAAYEGVKRAYLDTINNYSLEDFKPLLEPRKVSDHEAPVTFKITGIGYALEYRLYQGFYYRTGGEAAGDPFDYIEVDDVTYVRYCRPEQLRITETGNTMFGDWWSVSIRKDPRGIVFNRKNWERTIAEATSRIDEVNVGRRKPVHFNPDEVEWITPIADEFFSTPKL
;
A
#
# COMPACT_ATOMS: atom_id res chain seq x y z
N MET A 1 31.70 -12.68 90.85
CA MET A 1 32.85 -12.26 90.02
C MET A 1 33.42 -13.37 89.12
N LYS A 2 34.09 -14.44 89.59
CA LYS A 2 34.65 -15.48 88.67
C LYS A 2 33.59 -16.25 87.85
N ALA A 3 32.47 -16.63 88.45
CA ALA A 3 31.40 -17.38 87.77
C ALA A 3 30.60 -16.58 86.73
N GLU A 4 30.45 -15.26 86.93
CA GLU A 4 29.76 -14.38 85.98
C GLU A 4 30.61 -14.16 84.72
N VAL A 5 31.93 -14.06 84.86
CA VAL A 5 32.87 -13.95 83.75
C VAL A 5 32.88 -15.24 82.91
N GLU A 6 32.88 -16.42 83.54
CA GLU A 6 32.80 -17.70 82.83
C GLU A 6 31.47 -17.88 82.09
N THR A 7 30.34 -17.48 82.71
CA THR A 7 29.03 -17.49 82.06
C THR A 7 29.00 -16.55 80.86
N TYR A 8 29.57 -15.35 80.99
CA TYR A 8 29.68 -14.38 79.90
C TYR A 8 30.51 -14.92 78.73
N ILE A 9 31.65 -15.56 78.99
CA ILE A 9 32.50 -16.17 77.95
C ILE A 9 31.71 -17.25 77.20
N LYS A 10 31.03 -18.16 77.91
CA LYS A 10 30.19 -19.19 77.28
C LYS A 10 29.08 -18.60 76.41
N GLN A 11 28.42 -17.54 76.88
CA GLN A 11 27.37 -16.84 76.11
C GLN A 11 27.93 -16.13 74.87
N ARG A 12 29.12 -15.51 74.98
CA ARG A 12 29.81 -14.87 73.85
C ARG A 12 30.22 -15.90 72.80
N ASP A 13 30.77 -17.02 73.21
CA ASP A 13 31.20 -18.10 72.31
C ASP A 13 30.00 -18.73 71.61
N LEU A 14 28.92 -18.99 72.35
CA LEU A 14 27.64 -19.44 71.78
C LEU A 14 27.08 -18.43 70.76
N ARG A 15 27.09 -17.13 71.09
CA ARG A 15 26.64 -16.08 70.16
C ARG A 15 27.50 -16.06 68.89
N THR A 16 28.82 -16.21 69.03
CA THR A 16 29.75 -16.23 67.89
C THR A 16 29.49 -17.45 67.00
N ALA A 17 29.29 -18.63 67.60
CA ALA A 17 28.93 -19.84 66.87
C ALA A 17 27.60 -19.70 66.12
N LEU A 18 26.56 -19.15 66.77
CA LEU A 18 25.26 -18.92 66.14
C LEU A 18 25.32 -17.90 64.99
N ILE A 19 26.17 -16.87 65.11
CA ILE A 19 26.40 -15.91 64.01
C ILE A 19 27.08 -16.61 62.84
N ALA A 20 28.14 -17.40 63.09
CA ALA A 20 28.84 -18.13 62.05
C ALA A 20 27.93 -19.16 61.35
N GLU A 21 27.07 -19.86 62.10
CA GLU A 21 26.08 -20.79 61.55
C GLU A 21 25.05 -20.05 60.68
N LYS A 22 24.51 -18.92 61.16
CA LYS A 22 23.60 -18.07 60.40
C LYS A 22 24.22 -17.55 59.10
N GLU A 23 25.48 -17.11 59.16
CA GLU A 23 26.23 -16.65 57.99
C GLU A 23 26.48 -17.80 57.00
N SER A 24 26.87 -18.98 57.50
CA SER A 24 27.04 -20.18 56.67
C SER A 24 25.75 -20.59 55.97
N ILE A 25 24.60 -20.56 56.65
CA ILE A 25 23.30 -20.88 56.05
C ILE A 25 22.94 -19.86 54.96
N LYS A 26 23.17 -18.56 55.23
CA LYS A 26 22.93 -17.50 54.24
C LYS A 26 23.84 -17.65 53.02
N ASP A 27 25.10 -17.96 53.21
CA ASP A 27 26.04 -18.15 52.11
C ASP A 27 25.66 -19.34 51.23
N VAL A 28 25.20 -20.44 51.83
CA VAL A 28 24.68 -21.59 51.08
C VAL A 28 23.42 -21.23 50.30
N ALA A 29 22.47 -20.52 50.93
CA ALA A 29 21.24 -20.08 50.27
C ALA A 29 21.54 -19.12 49.10
N ASN A 30 22.40 -18.13 49.30
CA ASN A 30 22.81 -17.18 48.26
C ASN A 30 23.49 -17.89 47.07
N ARG A 31 24.34 -18.90 47.32
CA ARG A 31 24.95 -19.70 46.26
C ARG A 31 23.92 -20.51 45.48
N GLN A 32 22.96 -21.14 46.17
CA GLN A 32 21.89 -21.88 45.53
C GLN A 32 20.99 -20.97 44.68
N GLU A 33 20.68 -19.77 45.16
CA GLU A 33 19.94 -18.76 44.39
C GLU A 33 20.71 -18.32 43.13
N ALA A 34 22.01 -18.00 43.27
CA ALA A 34 22.85 -17.61 42.14
C ALA A 34 23.00 -18.74 41.11
N ASP A 35 23.16 -19.99 41.54
CA ASP A 35 23.23 -21.16 40.64
C ASP A 35 21.90 -21.37 39.91
N ALA A 36 20.77 -21.21 40.61
CA ALA A 36 19.44 -21.32 40.02
C ALA A 36 19.18 -20.20 38.99
N GLU A 37 19.58 -18.97 39.28
CA GLU A 37 19.51 -17.83 38.36
C GLU A 37 20.37 -18.08 37.12
N GLN A 38 21.62 -18.50 37.30
CA GLN A 38 22.52 -18.81 36.18
C GLN A 38 21.97 -19.93 35.29
N GLN A 39 21.35 -20.96 35.87
CA GLN A 39 20.70 -22.03 35.10
C GLN A 39 19.48 -21.54 34.33
N ARG A 40 18.67 -20.66 34.94
CA ARG A 40 17.52 -20.04 34.28
C ARG A 40 17.96 -19.19 33.09
N ASP A 41 18.98 -18.36 33.26
CA ASP A 41 19.49 -17.50 32.20
C ASP A 41 20.06 -18.29 31.03
N LYS A 42 20.80 -19.37 31.31
CA LYS A 42 21.27 -20.31 30.27
C LYS A 42 20.11 -20.89 29.46
N LYS A 43 19.02 -21.31 30.13
CA LYS A 43 17.81 -21.82 29.46
C LYS A 43 17.13 -20.75 28.62
N ILE A 44 16.98 -19.53 29.14
CA ILE A 44 16.38 -18.41 28.40
C ILE A 44 17.19 -18.07 27.15
N ASN A 45 18.52 -17.98 27.27
CA ASN A 45 19.39 -17.68 26.14
C ASN A 45 19.32 -18.79 25.08
N THR A 46 19.32 -20.06 25.49
CA THR A 46 19.16 -21.19 24.57
C THR A 46 17.83 -21.12 23.81
N ILE A 47 16.73 -20.75 24.47
CA ILE A 47 15.43 -20.59 23.82
C ILE A 47 15.46 -19.40 22.84
N ARG A 48 16.05 -18.27 23.25
CA ARG A 48 16.19 -17.08 22.38
C ARG A 48 16.99 -17.38 21.13
N ASP A 49 18.12 -18.07 21.27
CA ASP A 49 18.99 -18.44 20.14
C ASP A 49 18.24 -19.34 19.15
N ARG A 50 17.51 -20.35 19.65
CA ARG A 50 16.65 -21.20 18.82
C ARG A 50 15.56 -20.42 18.10
N CYS A 51 14.84 -19.54 18.79
CA CYS A 51 13.82 -18.70 18.17
C CYS A 51 14.41 -17.78 17.09
N PHE A 52 15.62 -17.25 17.32
CA PHE A 52 16.31 -16.41 16.35
C PHE A 52 16.72 -17.22 15.11
N GLU A 53 17.32 -18.40 15.29
CA GLU A 53 17.67 -19.31 14.20
C GLU A 53 16.44 -19.74 13.38
N GLU A 54 15.36 -20.11 14.05
CA GLU A 54 14.12 -20.53 13.41
C GLU A 54 13.47 -19.38 12.63
N THR A 55 13.42 -18.18 13.22
CA THR A 55 12.97 -16.98 12.51
C THR A 55 13.84 -16.68 11.29
N GLY A 56 15.16 -16.85 11.40
CA GLY A 56 16.10 -16.73 10.29
C GLY A 56 15.79 -17.72 9.17
N ARG A 57 15.56 -18.99 9.50
CA ARG A 57 15.17 -20.03 8.53
C ARG A 57 13.84 -19.73 7.84
N ILE A 58 12.84 -19.28 8.60
CA ILE A 58 11.54 -18.89 8.04
C ILE A 58 11.70 -17.72 7.06
N ARG A 59 12.50 -16.71 7.41
CA ARG A 59 12.77 -15.56 6.53
C ARG A 59 13.51 -15.95 5.26
N GLU A 60 14.55 -16.78 5.36
CA GLU A 60 15.28 -17.27 4.19
C GLU A 60 14.39 -18.12 3.28
N LYS A 61 13.55 -19.00 3.86
CA LYS A 61 12.56 -19.76 3.10
C LYS A 61 11.54 -18.84 2.42
N ALA A 62 11.02 -17.85 3.14
CA ALA A 62 10.09 -16.87 2.57
C ALA A 62 10.74 -16.10 1.41
N LYS A 63 11.96 -15.60 1.59
CA LYS A 63 12.72 -14.91 0.55
C LYS A 63 12.95 -15.79 -0.68
N ALA A 64 13.37 -17.04 -0.48
CA ALA A 64 13.57 -17.98 -1.58
C ALA A 64 12.28 -18.26 -2.36
N LEU A 65 11.12 -18.24 -1.70
CA LEU A 65 9.82 -18.41 -2.34
C LEU A 65 9.33 -17.13 -3.04
N THR A 66 9.63 -15.94 -2.51
CA THR A 66 9.18 -14.66 -3.08
C THR A 66 10.08 -14.14 -4.20
N GLU A 67 11.39 -14.38 -4.17
CA GLU A 67 12.33 -13.87 -5.18
C GLU A 67 11.93 -14.20 -6.64
N PRO A 68 11.55 -15.44 -7.02
CA PRO A 68 11.11 -15.71 -8.39
C PRO A 68 9.80 -14.99 -8.75
N ILE A 69 8.92 -14.75 -7.77
CA ILE A 69 7.67 -14.00 -7.97
C ILE A 69 7.99 -12.52 -8.20
N ASP A 70 8.85 -11.95 -7.35
CA ASP A 70 9.30 -10.56 -7.47
C ASP A 70 10.02 -10.32 -8.79
N GLN A 71 10.83 -11.29 -9.23
CA GLN A 71 11.48 -11.24 -10.54
C GLN A 71 10.45 -11.28 -11.68
N GLY A 72 9.45 -12.16 -11.59
CA GLY A 72 8.35 -12.20 -12.56
C GLY A 72 7.56 -10.88 -12.63
N ILE A 73 7.31 -10.24 -11.48
CA ILE A 73 6.67 -8.92 -11.41
C ILE A 73 7.54 -7.86 -12.11
N ARG A 74 8.85 -7.80 -11.79
CA ARG A 74 9.78 -6.85 -12.42
C ARG A 74 9.86 -7.00 -13.95
N GLU A 75 9.65 -8.20 -14.48
CA GLU A 75 9.65 -8.45 -15.92
C GLU A 75 8.33 -8.05 -16.61
N LEU A 76 7.21 -8.10 -15.88
CA LEU A 76 5.88 -7.76 -16.38
C LEU A 76 5.54 -6.27 -16.22
N ASP A 77 5.95 -5.66 -15.11
CA ASP A 77 5.63 -4.27 -14.77
C ASP A 77 5.93 -3.28 -15.90
N PRO A 78 7.11 -3.31 -16.57
CA PRO A 78 7.38 -2.37 -17.65
C PRO A 78 6.41 -2.51 -18.83
N LYS A 79 5.95 -3.74 -19.12
CA LYS A 79 4.99 -4.00 -20.21
C LYS A 79 3.60 -3.50 -19.83
N ILE A 80 3.18 -3.72 -18.59
CA ILE A 80 1.90 -3.22 -18.07
C ILE A 80 1.91 -1.69 -18.04
N GLN A 81 3.02 -1.09 -17.58
CA GLN A 81 3.19 0.36 -17.57
C GLN A 81 3.15 0.97 -18.97
N ASP A 82 3.75 0.33 -19.98
CA ASP A 82 3.67 0.77 -21.38
C ASP A 82 2.21 0.81 -21.87
N ILE A 83 1.43 -0.24 -21.61
CA ILE A 83 0.01 -0.30 -21.99
C ILE A 83 -0.81 0.75 -21.23
N ASN A 84 -0.63 0.87 -19.92
CA ASN A 84 -1.30 1.88 -19.10
C ASN A 84 -0.99 3.29 -19.60
N ARG A 85 0.27 3.53 -20.00
CA ARG A 85 0.71 4.81 -20.55
C ARG A 85 0.07 5.12 -21.89
N LYS A 86 -0.08 4.11 -22.77
CA LYS A 86 -0.81 4.27 -24.04
C LYS A 86 -2.27 4.63 -23.82
N ILE A 87 -2.95 3.94 -22.89
CA ILE A 87 -4.32 4.27 -22.50
C ILE A 87 -4.41 5.71 -21.98
N GLU A 88 -3.47 6.12 -21.12
CA GLU A 88 -3.41 7.49 -20.59
C GLU A 88 -3.27 8.53 -21.71
N PHE A 89 -2.39 8.29 -22.69
CA PHE A 89 -2.24 9.17 -23.86
C PHE A 89 -3.52 9.27 -24.69
N LEU A 90 -4.20 8.15 -24.91
CA LEU A 90 -5.45 8.14 -25.67
C LEU A 90 -6.58 8.87 -24.94
N LYS A 91 -6.71 8.68 -23.61
CA LYS A 91 -7.65 9.45 -22.78
C LYS A 91 -7.30 10.95 -22.78
N HIS A 92 -6.00 11.27 -22.74
CA HIS A 92 -5.53 12.66 -22.80
C HIS A 92 -5.89 13.34 -24.13
N ARG A 93 -5.79 12.61 -25.25
CA ARG A 93 -6.20 13.11 -26.57
C ARG A 93 -7.64 13.60 -26.56
N GLU A 94 -8.57 12.86 -25.95
CA GLU A 94 -9.98 13.27 -25.84
C GLU A 94 -10.11 14.56 -25.02
N LYS A 95 -9.35 14.69 -23.92
CA LYS A 95 -9.34 15.89 -23.06
C LYS A 95 -8.83 17.14 -23.77
N ILE A 96 -7.89 17.01 -24.70
CA ILE A 96 -7.28 18.15 -25.41
C ILE A 96 -7.79 18.33 -26.84
N SER A 97 -8.67 17.46 -27.33
CA SER A 97 -9.25 17.56 -28.66
C SER A 97 -9.93 18.92 -28.86
N GLY A 98 -9.57 19.63 -29.93
CA GLY A 98 -10.07 20.97 -30.22
C GLY A 98 -9.48 22.09 -29.37
N LYS A 99 -8.55 21.80 -28.45
CA LYS A 99 -7.78 22.82 -27.74
C LYS A 99 -6.53 23.18 -28.55
N THR A 100 -6.18 24.44 -28.52
CA THR A 100 -4.87 24.93 -28.96
C THR A 100 -4.12 25.42 -27.75
N VAL A 101 -2.79 25.27 -27.74
CA VAL A 101 -1.94 25.99 -26.80
C VAL A 101 -2.29 27.46 -26.98
N HIS A 102 -2.71 28.13 -25.91
CA HIS A 102 -3.20 29.49 -25.98
C HIS A 102 -2.24 30.38 -26.78
N GLN A 103 -2.79 31.38 -27.50
CA GLN A 103 -1.98 32.52 -27.91
C GLN A 103 -1.37 33.09 -26.63
N PHE A 104 -0.08 32.83 -26.44
CA PHE A 104 0.62 33.15 -25.22
C PHE A 104 0.56 34.66 -24.98
N ASP A 105 -0.28 35.08 -24.05
CA ASP A 105 -0.53 36.48 -23.74
C ASP A 105 0.60 37.02 -22.86
N HIS A 106 1.51 37.79 -23.47
CA HIS A 106 2.64 38.40 -22.76
C HIS A 106 2.17 39.39 -21.69
N GLU A 107 1.00 40.01 -21.88
CA GLU A 107 0.48 41.06 -21.00
C GLU A 107 -0.01 40.49 -19.67
N SER A 108 -0.28 39.18 -19.63
CA SER A 108 -0.62 38.45 -18.41
C SER A 108 0.55 38.32 -17.42
N ILE A 109 1.79 38.49 -17.89
CA ILE A 109 3.00 38.33 -17.07
C ILE A 109 3.38 39.70 -16.50
N LYS A 110 3.17 39.86 -15.19
CA LYS A 110 3.40 41.15 -14.52
C LYS A 110 4.58 41.07 -13.57
N PRO A 111 5.46 42.07 -13.53
CA PRO A 111 6.53 42.14 -12.54
C PRO A 111 5.97 42.41 -11.13
N TYR A 112 6.66 41.97 -10.08
CA TYR A 112 6.36 42.41 -8.71
C TYR A 112 6.84 43.85 -8.48
N HIS A 113 6.04 44.68 -7.80
CA HIS A 113 6.45 45.97 -7.23
C HIS A 113 7.16 46.96 -8.19
N ASP A 114 6.44 47.51 -9.17
CA ASP A 114 6.92 48.55 -10.13
C ASP A 114 8.25 48.22 -10.83
N ARG A 115 8.60 46.94 -10.93
CA ARG A 115 9.83 46.46 -11.56
C ARG A 115 9.72 46.33 -13.07
N GLU A 116 10.87 46.23 -13.70
CA GLU A 116 10.93 45.99 -15.14
C GLU A 116 10.87 44.50 -15.48
N ILE A 117 10.14 44.19 -16.56
CA ILE A 117 10.16 42.90 -17.25
C ILE A 117 10.35 43.12 -18.75
N VAL A 118 11.23 42.32 -19.35
CA VAL A 118 11.56 42.38 -20.77
C VAL A 118 11.42 41.01 -21.39
N SER A 119 10.61 40.89 -22.44
CA SER A 119 10.53 39.66 -23.24
C SER A 119 11.78 39.52 -24.11
N LEU A 120 12.40 38.35 -24.06
CA LEU A 120 13.59 38.00 -24.85
C LEU A 120 13.26 37.07 -26.03
N GLY A 121 11.97 36.86 -26.31
CA GLY A 121 11.47 36.05 -27.41
C GLY A 121 11.19 34.58 -27.06
N THR A 122 10.81 33.80 -28.08
CA THR A 122 10.41 32.40 -27.94
C THR A 122 11.60 31.47 -27.75
N LEU A 123 11.63 30.67 -26.69
CA LEU A 123 12.61 29.59 -26.52
C LEU A 123 12.28 28.40 -27.39
N TYR A 124 11.00 27.98 -27.34
CA TYR A 124 10.49 26.80 -28.01
C TYR A 124 8.99 26.99 -28.28
N GLU A 125 8.50 26.54 -29.43
CA GLU A 125 7.09 26.64 -29.80
C GLU A 125 6.75 25.53 -30.80
N ASP A 126 5.68 24.80 -30.50
CA ASP A 126 5.07 23.81 -31.35
C ASP A 126 3.55 23.73 -31.10
N GLU A 127 2.89 22.73 -31.66
CA GLU A 127 1.44 22.55 -31.55
C GLU A 127 0.92 22.18 -30.14
N PHE A 128 1.79 21.76 -29.22
CA PHE A 128 1.43 21.35 -27.86
C PHE A 128 2.06 22.19 -26.75
N THR A 129 3.09 23.00 -27.04
CA THR A 129 3.86 23.75 -26.05
C THR A 129 4.37 25.06 -26.61
N ILE A 130 4.31 26.10 -25.78
CA ILE A 130 4.99 27.36 -26.04
C ILE A 130 5.78 27.78 -24.80
N MET A 131 7.05 28.11 -24.99
CA MET A 131 7.95 28.59 -23.95
C MET A 131 8.66 29.83 -24.43
N LYS A 132 8.63 30.89 -23.63
CA LYS A 132 9.29 32.16 -23.92
C LYS A 132 10.24 32.55 -22.80
N LEU A 133 11.24 33.34 -23.17
CA LEU A 133 12.24 33.85 -22.25
C LEU A 133 11.87 35.26 -21.81
N PHE A 134 12.08 35.51 -20.52
CA PHE A 134 11.89 36.82 -19.90
C PHE A 134 13.08 37.17 -19.03
N ALA A 135 13.45 38.45 -19.03
CA ALA A 135 14.30 39.04 -18.01
C ALA A 135 13.41 39.87 -17.10
N ALA A 136 13.42 39.61 -15.79
CA ALA A 136 12.73 40.46 -14.83
C ALA A 136 13.68 40.91 -13.73
N GLU A 137 13.48 42.13 -13.27
CA GLU A 137 14.19 42.69 -12.15
C GLU A 137 13.77 42.00 -10.83
N ASN A 138 14.70 41.80 -9.90
CA ASN A 138 14.49 41.10 -8.64
C ASN A 138 15.08 41.88 -7.44
N ASP A 139 14.84 41.40 -6.22
CA ASP A 139 15.28 42.05 -4.96
C ASP A 139 16.78 41.97 -4.67
N ARG A 140 17.57 41.27 -5.50
CA ARG A 140 18.96 40.96 -5.17
C ARG A 140 19.85 42.19 -5.45
N PRO A 141 20.75 42.56 -4.52
CA PRO A 141 21.54 43.78 -4.64
C PRO A 141 22.65 43.70 -5.71
N LYS A 142 23.17 42.50 -6.00
CA LYS A 142 24.26 42.30 -6.97
C LYS A 142 23.82 41.68 -8.30
N ASN A 143 22.83 40.79 -8.27
CA ASN A 143 22.35 40.04 -9.44
C ASN A 143 20.88 40.40 -9.68
N ARG A 144 20.66 41.68 -9.99
CA ARG A 144 19.36 42.35 -9.99
C ARG A 144 18.41 41.84 -11.07
N TRP A 145 18.89 41.11 -12.08
CA TRP A 145 18.07 40.56 -13.16
C TRP A 145 18.01 39.04 -13.11
N THR A 146 16.82 38.48 -13.31
CA THR A 146 16.58 37.04 -13.44
C THR A 146 16.15 36.71 -14.86
N LEU A 147 16.87 35.81 -15.52
CA LEU A 147 16.43 35.13 -16.73
C LEU A 147 15.48 34.01 -16.34
N MET A 148 14.31 33.96 -16.97
CA MET A 148 13.27 32.97 -16.71
C MET A 148 12.76 32.36 -18.01
N ALA A 149 12.31 31.10 -17.93
CA ALA A 149 11.47 30.47 -18.94
C ALA A 149 10.03 30.39 -18.41
N ILE A 150 9.08 30.88 -19.20
CA ILE A 150 7.66 30.88 -18.88
C ILE A 150 6.88 30.35 -20.07
N GLY A 151 5.89 29.50 -19.83
CA GLY A 151 5.22 28.81 -20.92
C GLY A 151 4.00 28.00 -20.52
N ASP A 152 3.36 27.45 -21.53
CA ASP A 152 2.23 26.55 -21.38
C ASP A 152 2.45 25.26 -22.16
N THR A 153 1.81 24.18 -21.74
CA THR A 153 1.77 22.92 -22.48
C THR A 153 0.43 22.21 -22.33
N LEU A 154 -0.13 21.75 -23.45
CA LEU A 154 -1.29 20.88 -23.45
C LEU A 154 -0.96 19.48 -22.89
N LEU A 155 0.31 19.13 -22.72
CA LEU A 155 0.75 17.83 -22.20
C LEU A 155 1.05 17.83 -20.69
N GLN A 156 0.59 18.85 -19.96
CA GLN A 156 0.86 19.03 -18.53
C GLN A 156 0.46 17.84 -17.64
N ASP A 157 -0.58 17.10 -18.03
CA ASP A 157 -1.03 15.92 -17.28
C ASP A 157 -0.11 14.71 -17.51
N LEU A 158 0.59 14.70 -18.65
CA LEU A 158 1.47 13.62 -19.06
C LEU A 158 2.92 13.85 -18.63
N LEU A 159 3.34 15.10 -18.41
CA LEU A 159 4.71 15.39 -18.02
C LEU A 159 4.77 16.55 -17.03
N LYS A 160 5.60 16.36 -16.00
CA LYS A 160 5.82 17.39 -14.99
C LYS A 160 6.83 18.41 -15.51
N MET A 161 6.32 19.53 -16.01
CA MET A 161 7.16 20.68 -16.37
C MET A 161 7.68 21.41 -15.13
N PRO A 162 8.83 22.11 -15.23
CA PRO A 162 9.37 22.87 -14.11
C PRO A 162 8.41 24.00 -13.72
N HIS A 163 8.15 24.08 -12.42
CA HIS A 163 7.34 25.13 -11.80
C HIS A 163 8.00 25.58 -10.50
N GLU A 164 8.63 26.74 -10.52
CA GLU A 164 9.31 27.34 -9.38
C GLU A 164 8.45 28.43 -8.73
N TYR A 165 8.29 28.35 -7.40
CA TYR A 165 7.67 29.41 -6.62
C TYR A 165 8.65 30.55 -6.34
N GLY A 166 8.15 31.77 -6.21
CA GLY A 166 8.97 32.94 -5.84
C GLY A 166 9.77 33.56 -6.99
N LEU A 167 9.34 33.34 -8.24
CA LEU A 167 9.84 34.14 -9.36
C LEU A 167 9.48 35.63 -9.15
N PRO A 168 10.28 36.58 -9.64
CA PRO A 168 10.02 38.03 -9.53
C PRO A 168 8.86 38.53 -10.42
N ILE A 169 7.85 37.69 -10.66
CA ILE A 169 6.69 37.95 -11.51
C ILE A 169 5.43 37.27 -10.98
N HIS A 170 4.27 37.81 -11.35
CA HIS A 170 2.96 37.20 -11.25
C HIS A 170 2.59 36.53 -12.58
N THR A 171 2.26 35.24 -12.51
CA THR A 171 1.90 34.40 -13.66
C THR A 171 1.07 33.20 -13.21
N SER A 172 0.13 32.76 -14.05
CA SER A 172 -0.64 31.52 -13.88
C SER A 172 -0.23 30.41 -14.87
N TRP A 173 0.89 30.60 -15.58
CA TRP A 173 1.40 29.66 -16.58
C TRP A 173 1.96 28.39 -15.96
N PHE A 174 1.84 27.24 -16.64
CA PHE A 174 2.25 25.95 -16.07
C PHE A 174 3.76 25.74 -16.05
N ILE A 175 4.48 26.34 -16.99
CA ILE A 175 5.94 26.30 -17.06
C ILE A 175 6.48 27.58 -16.45
N GLN A 176 7.26 27.45 -15.38
CA GLN A 176 7.86 28.57 -14.65
C GLN A 176 9.22 28.16 -14.10
N LYS A 177 10.30 28.76 -14.61
CA LYS A 177 11.65 28.42 -14.12
C LYS A 177 12.62 29.59 -14.18
N ALA A 178 13.34 29.86 -13.08
CA ALA A 178 14.50 30.73 -13.10
C ALA A 178 15.72 29.98 -13.66
N LEU A 179 16.33 30.54 -14.70
CA LEU A 179 17.48 29.94 -15.38
C LEU A 179 18.80 30.52 -14.86
N LYS A 180 18.83 31.84 -14.62
CA LYS A 180 20.05 32.54 -14.20
C LYS A 180 19.73 33.88 -13.55
N HIS A 181 20.57 34.32 -12.61
CA HIS A 181 20.59 35.70 -12.12
C HIS A 181 21.88 36.39 -12.57
N LEU A 182 21.78 37.61 -13.08
CA LEU A 182 22.92 38.44 -13.50
C LEU A 182 22.75 39.90 -13.07
N PRO A 183 23.85 40.67 -12.97
CA PRO A 183 23.85 42.08 -12.62
C PRO A 183 23.01 43.00 -13.53
N THR A 184 23.07 42.82 -14.85
CA THR A 184 22.47 43.74 -15.84
C THR A 184 21.62 43.01 -16.87
N LEU A 185 20.71 43.75 -17.51
CA LEU A 185 19.88 43.24 -18.59
C LEU A 185 20.73 42.87 -19.83
N GLU A 186 21.78 43.64 -20.10
CA GLU A 186 22.72 43.41 -21.20
C GLU A 186 23.45 42.08 -21.04
N GLU A 187 23.88 41.75 -19.82
CA GLU A 187 24.48 40.45 -19.51
C GLU A 187 23.49 39.29 -19.67
N ILE A 188 22.22 39.48 -19.33
CA ILE A 188 21.16 38.49 -19.59
C ILE A 188 21.00 38.25 -21.08
N LYS A 189 20.91 39.33 -21.89
CA LYS A 189 20.79 39.22 -23.34
C LYS A 189 21.98 38.49 -23.96
N ALA A 190 23.21 38.86 -23.57
CA ALA A 190 24.43 38.19 -24.02
C ALA A 190 24.49 36.71 -23.59
N TYR A 191 24.03 36.40 -22.37
CA TYR A 191 23.94 35.02 -21.87
C TYR A 191 22.98 34.17 -22.72
N VAL A 192 21.80 34.72 -23.05
CA VAL A 192 20.81 34.03 -23.90
C VAL A 192 21.38 33.81 -25.29
N GLU A 193 21.98 34.83 -25.91
CA GLU A 193 22.52 34.72 -27.27
C GLU A 193 23.57 33.61 -27.40
N GLY A 194 24.48 33.49 -26.42
CA GLY A 194 25.52 32.46 -26.43
C GLY A 194 25.04 31.05 -26.03
N ARG A 195 23.89 30.91 -25.36
CA ARG A 195 23.49 29.64 -24.71
C ARG A 195 22.05 29.20 -24.99
N ARG A 196 21.33 29.86 -25.90
CA ARG A 196 19.89 29.63 -26.13
C ARG A 196 19.52 28.15 -26.30
N LYS A 197 20.33 27.38 -27.03
CA LYS A 197 20.13 25.94 -27.29
C LYS A 197 20.35 25.04 -26.06
N ASP A 198 21.02 25.56 -25.04
CA ASP A 198 21.38 24.82 -23.83
C ASP A 198 20.43 25.16 -22.67
N LEU A 199 19.70 26.27 -22.79
CA LEU A 199 18.63 26.60 -21.85
C LEU A 199 17.56 25.51 -21.91
N MET A 200 17.19 24.99 -20.74
CA MET A 200 16.15 23.96 -20.60
C MET A 200 16.41 22.66 -21.40
N ARG A 201 17.67 22.36 -21.75
CA ARG A 201 17.99 21.20 -22.61
C ARG A 201 17.43 19.88 -22.06
N GLY A 202 17.55 19.64 -20.76
CA GLY A 202 17.07 18.41 -20.12
C GLY A 202 15.55 18.31 -20.13
N GLU A 203 14.86 19.41 -19.82
CA GLU A 203 13.41 19.51 -19.82
C GLU A 203 12.82 19.39 -21.23
N LEU A 204 13.44 20.04 -22.21
CA LEU A 204 13.08 19.92 -23.62
C LEU A 204 13.29 18.49 -24.15
N ALA A 205 14.37 17.82 -23.75
CA ALA A 205 14.59 16.42 -24.13
C ALA A 205 13.52 15.48 -23.54
N ALA A 206 13.12 15.70 -22.28
CA ALA A 206 12.04 14.95 -21.65
C ALA A 206 10.69 15.22 -22.34
N TYR A 207 10.40 16.49 -22.63
CA TYR A 207 9.22 16.91 -23.39
C TYR A 207 9.15 16.22 -24.76
N GLU A 208 10.22 16.29 -25.55
CA GLU A 208 10.28 15.66 -26.88
C GLU A 208 10.09 14.13 -26.82
N GLY A 209 10.62 13.49 -25.77
CA GLY A 209 10.39 12.06 -25.52
C GLY A 209 8.91 11.74 -25.31
N VAL A 210 8.23 12.51 -24.46
CA VAL A 210 6.79 12.34 -24.19
C VAL A 210 5.95 12.71 -25.41
N LYS A 211 6.25 13.82 -26.09
CA LYS A 211 5.58 14.24 -27.33
C LYS A 211 5.66 13.15 -28.39
N ARG A 212 6.85 12.59 -28.62
CA ARG A 212 7.04 11.51 -29.61
C ARG A 212 6.21 10.29 -29.26
N ALA A 213 6.26 9.83 -28.00
CA ALA A 213 5.51 8.65 -27.55
C ALA A 213 3.98 8.89 -27.61
N TYR A 214 3.54 10.10 -27.26
CA TYR A 214 2.14 10.52 -27.38
C TYR A 214 1.66 10.48 -28.83
N LEU A 215 2.39 11.15 -29.73
CA LEU A 215 2.06 11.19 -31.17
C LEU A 215 2.07 9.79 -31.79
N ASP A 216 3.10 8.99 -31.49
CA ASP A 216 3.19 7.61 -31.95
C ASP A 216 1.97 6.79 -31.47
N THR A 217 1.57 6.95 -30.22
CA THR A 217 0.43 6.23 -29.66
C THR A 217 -0.88 6.61 -30.33
N ILE A 218 -1.18 7.91 -30.43
CA ILE A 218 -2.48 8.37 -30.97
C ILE A 218 -2.63 8.11 -32.48
N ASN A 219 -1.51 7.92 -33.18
CA ASN A 219 -1.49 7.62 -34.61
C ASN A 219 -1.63 6.12 -34.90
N ASN A 220 -1.19 5.25 -33.98
CA ASN A 220 -1.18 3.80 -34.18
C ASN A 220 -2.27 3.06 -33.40
N TYR A 221 -2.89 3.70 -32.40
CA TYR A 221 -3.87 3.06 -31.52
C TYR A 221 -5.09 3.94 -31.27
N SER A 222 -6.16 3.30 -30.81
CA SER A 222 -7.43 3.88 -30.37
C SER A 222 -7.82 3.30 -29.00
N LEU A 223 -8.76 3.95 -28.28
CA LEU A 223 -9.25 3.40 -27.01
C LEU A 223 -9.97 2.05 -27.18
N GLU A 224 -10.58 1.82 -28.35
CA GLU A 224 -11.29 0.57 -28.64
C GLU A 224 -10.33 -0.63 -28.66
N ASP A 225 -9.07 -0.44 -29.09
CA ASP A 225 -8.02 -1.47 -29.06
C ASP A 225 -7.73 -1.96 -27.63
N PHE A 226 -8.07 -1.15 -26.63
CA PHE A 226 -7.85 -1.44 -25.21
C PHE A 226 -9.15 -1.67 -24.43
N LYS A 227 -10.31 -1.72 -25.10
CA LYS A 227 -11.61 -1.91 -24.43
C LYS A 227 -11.67 -3.05 -23.42
N PRO A 228 -11.08 -4.24 -23.66
CA PRO A 228 -11.06 -5.32 -22.66
C PRO A 228 -10.33 -4.99 -21.35
N LEU A 229 -9.57 -3.89 -21.30
CA LEU A 229 -8.84 -3.40 -20.14
C LEU A 229 -9.55 -2.23 -19.45
N LEU A 230 -10.59 -1.67 -20.08
CA LEU A 230 -11.31 -0.49 -19.62
C LEU A 230 -12.63 -0.84 -18.94
N GLU A 231 -13.13 -2.06 -19.15
CA GLU A 231 -14.43 -2.53 -18.67
C GLU A 231 -14.24 -3.75 -17.74
N PRO A 232 -15.12 -3.94 -16.73
CA PRO A 232 -15.14 -5.16 -15.94
C PRO A 232 -15.21 -6.41 -16.82
N ARG A 233 -14.50 -7.46 -16.42
CA ARG A 233 -14.53 -8.70 -17.19
C ARG A 233 -15.89 -9.37 -17.03
N LYS A 234 -16.60 -9.57 -18.15
CA LYS A 234 -17.79 -10.43 -18.18
C LYS A 234 -17.35 -11.89 -18.01
N VAL A 235 -17.88 -12.54 -16.99
CA VAL A 235 -17.60 -13.92 -16.61
C VAL A 235 -18.92 -14.67 -16.57
N SER A 236 -18.95 -15.86 -17.15
CA SER A 236 -20.15 -16.69 -17.11
C SER A 236 -20.34 -17.34 -15.74
N ASP A 237 -21.58 -17.65 -15.37
CA ASP A 237 -21.91 -18.27 -14.08
C ASP A 237 -21.10 -19.56 -13.80
N HIS A 238 -20.87 -20.37 -14.84
CA HIS A 238 -20.10 -21.61 -14.74
C HIS A 238 -18.59 -21.41 -14.54
N GLU A 239 -18.04 -20.26 -14.91
CA GLU A 239 -16.64 -19.90 -14.68
C GLU A 239 -16.39 -19.34 -13.28
N ALA A 240 -17.44 -18.87 -12.60
CA ALA A 240 -17.41 -18.42 -11.21
C ALA A 240 -18.50 -19.12 -10.36
N PRO A 241 -18.47 -20.46 -10.25
CA PRO A 241 -19.62 -21.27 -9.84
C PRO A 241 -19.85 -21.31 -8.33
N VAL A 242 -18.83 -20.96 -7.53
CA VAL A 242 -18.93 -21.02 -6.07
C VAL A 242 -19.63 -19.76 -5.59
N THR A 243 -20.86 -19.89 -5.13
CA THR A 243 -21.63 -18.79 -4.56
C THR A 243 -21.94 -19.06 -3.10
N PHE A 244 -21.40 -18.24 -2.19
CA PHE A 244 -21.81 -18.26 -0.78
C PHE A 244 -22.18 -16.86 -0.30
N LYS A 245 -23.04 -16.80 0.72
CA LYS A 245 -23.57 -15.54 1.25
C LYS A 245 -23.13 -15.35 2.68
N ILE A 246 -22.58 -14.17 2.97
CA ILE A 246 -22.35 -13.71 4.34
C ILE A 246 -23.45 -12.70 4.66
N THR A 247 -24.31 -13.06 5.60
CA THR A 247 -25.39 -12.21 6.11
C THR A 247 -25.00 -11.59 7.45
N GLY A 248 -25.25 -10.29 7.61
CA GLY A 248 -25.09 -9.55 8.86
C GLY A 248 -26.33 -8.71 9.16
N ILE A 249 -26.28 -7.93 10.23
CA ILE A 249 -27.39 -7.03 10.59
C ILE A 249 -27.51 -5.94 9.52
N GLY A 250 -28.53 -6.04 8.67
CA GLY A 250 -28.84 -5.04 7.64
C GLY A 250 -28.09 -5.20 6.31
N TYR A 251 -27.32 -6.27 6.11
CA TYR A 251 -26.64 -6.52 4.84
C TYR A 251 -26.54 -8.02 4.51
N ALA A 252 -26.48 -8.32 3.22
CA ALA A 252 -26.16 -9.63 2.68
C ALA A 252 -25.17 -9.45 1.53
N LEU A 253 -23.97 -10.02 1.68
CA LEU A 253 -22.93 -9.98 0.65
C LEU A 253 -22.80 -11.37 0.04
N GLU A 254 -22.84 -11.44 -1.27
CA GLU A 254 -22.64 -12.67 -2.03
C GLU A 254 -21.21 -12.69 -2.55
N TYR A 255 -20.56 -13.85 -2.46
CA TYR A 255 -19.17 -14.05 -2.86
C TYR A 255 -19.09 -15.07 -3.99
N ARG A 256 -18.20 -14.82 -4.95
CA ARG A 256 -17.87 -15.70 -6.07
C ARG A 256 -16.39 -16.01 -6.15
N LEU A 257 -16.02 -17.27 -6.38
CA LEU A 257 -14.63 -17.67 -6.61
C LEU A 257 -14.31 -17.61 -8.11
N TYR A 258 -13.33 -16.81 -8.50
CA TYR A 258 -12.84 -16.73 -9.88
C TYR A 258 -11.32 -16.54 -9.90
N GLN A 259 -10.60 -17.34 -10.69
CA GLN A 259 -9.14 -17.29 -10.83
C GLN A 259 -8.37 -17.29 -9.50
N GLY A 260 -8.84 -18.03 -8.50
CA GLY A 260 -8.20 -18.11 -7.18
C GLY A 260 -8.43 -16.88 -6.28
N PHE A 261 -9.41 -16.04 -6.60
CA PHE A 261 -9.85 -14.94 -5.75
C PHE A 261 -11.35 -15.00 -5.47
N TYR A 262 -11.73 -14.67 -4.24
CA TYR A 262 -13.10 -14.31 -3.93
C TYR A 262 -13.40 -12.89 -4.40
N TYR A 263 -14.51 -12.72 -5.09
CA TYR A 263 -15.12 -11.46 -5.46
C TYR A 263 -16.44 -11.31 -4.72
N ARG A 264 -16.77 -10.12 -4.22
CA ARG A 264 -17.98 -9.87 -3.42
C ARG A 264 -18.93 -8.89 -4.09
N THR A 265 -20.24 -9.05 -3.89
CA THR A 265 -21.23 -8.06 -4.27
C THR A 265 -21.13 -6.81 -3.39
N GLY A 266 -21.55 -5.65 -3.92
CA GLY A 266 -21.77 -4.44 -3.10
C GLY A 266 -20.61 -3.43 -3.04
N GLY A 267 -19.93 -3.19 -4.16
CA GLY A 267 -19.07 -2.01 -4.34
C GLY A 267 -19.43 -1.27 -5.63
N GLU A 268 -19.35 0.06 -5.61
CA GLU A 268 -19.33 0.82 -6.87
C GLU A 268 -18.05 0.44 -7.64
N ALA A 269 -18.16 0.28 -8.97
CA ALA A 269 -17.00 0.05 -9.83
C ALA A 269 -16.14 1.31 -9.88
N ALA A 270 -15.31 1.50 -8.85
CA ALA A 270 -14.42 2.63 -8.69
C ALA A 270 -12.99 2.10 -8.51
N GLY A 271 -12.19 2.16 -9.57
CA GLY A 271 -10.80 1.68 -9.53
C GLY A 271 -10.40 0.93 -10.79
N ASP A 272 -9.45 0.01 -10.64
CA ASP A 272 -8.93 -0.81 -11.74
C ASP A 272 -9.99 -1.82 -12.21
N PRO A 273 -10.40 -1.83 -13.49
CA PRO A 273 -11.35 -2.80 -14.04
C PRO A 273 -10.96 -4.27 -13.79
N PHE A 274 -9.67 -4.57 -13.61
CA PHE A 274 -9.20 -5.90 -13.27
C PHE A 274 -9.60 -6.38 -11.88
N ASP A 275 -9.99 -5.48 -10.98
CA ASP A 275 -10.53 -5.84 -9.68
C ASP A 275 -12.02 -6.14 -9.73
N TYR A 276 -12.64 -6.16 -10.91
CA TYR A 276 -14.07 -6.39 -11.08
C TYR A 276 -14.35 -7.53 -12.03
N ILE A 277 -15.39 -8.31 -11.71
CA ILE A 277 -16.03 -9.24 -12.64
C ILE A 277 -17.53 -8.93 -12.71
N GLU A 278 -18.14 -9.18 -13.85
CA GLU A 278 -19.57 -9.10 -14.06
C GLU A 278 -20.11 -10.50 -14.36
N VAL A 279 -21.05 -10.97 -13.55
CA VAL A 279 -21.73 -12.26 -13.74
C VAL A 279 -23.23 -12.02 -13.70
N ASP A 280 -23.94 -12.38 -14.77
CA ASP A 280 -25.38 -12.17 -14.93
C ASP A 280 -25.84 -10.74 -14.58
N ASP A 281 -25.15 -9.74 -15.15
CA ASP A 281 -25.38 -8.30 -14.91
C ASP A 281 -25.15 -7.82 -13.46
N VAL A 282 -24.52 -8.66 -12.62
CA VAL A 282 -24.12 -8.30 -11.26
C VAL A 282 -22.60 -8.10 -11.21
N THR A 283 -22.18 -6.92 -10.75
CA THR A 283 -20.75 -6.62 -10.53
C THR A 283 -20.27 -7.13 -9.18
N TYR A 284 -19.14 -7.83 -9.19
CA TYR A 284 -18.43 -8.29 -8.00
C TYR A 284 -17.04 -7.68 -7.96
N VAL A 285 -16.59 -7.30 -6.77
CA VAL A 285 -15.28 -6.67 -6.52
C VAL A 285 -14.34 -7.69 -5.90
N ARG A 286 -13.11 -7.78 -6.43
CA ARG A 286 -12.05 -8.64 -5.92
C ARG A 286 -11.81 -8.30 -4.46
N TYR A 287 -11.84 -9.34 -3.64
CA TYR A 287 -11.78 -9.18 -2.20
C TYR A 287 -10.50 -9.77 -1.61
N CYS A 288 -10.27 -11.08 -1.79
CA CYS A 288 -9.10 -11.76 -1.23
C CYS A 288 -8.88 -13.11 -1.92
N ARG A 289 -7.76 -13.76 -1.65
CA ARG A 289 -7.61 -15.18 -1.98
C ARG A 289 -8.27 -16.09 -0.94
N PRO A 290 -8.70 -17.31 -1.31
CA PRO A 290 -9.28 -18.26 -0.37
C PRO A 290 -8.45 -18.50 0.88
N GLU A 291 -7.12 -18.61 0.74
CA GLU A 291 -6.21 -18.90 1.86
C GLU A 291 -6.10 -17.73 2.85
N GLN A 292 -6.49 -16.54 2.42
CA GLN A 292 -6.52 -15.33 3.24
C GLN A 292 -7.83 -15.17 4.00
N LEU A 293 -8.91 -15.83 3.56
CA LEU A 293 -10.22 -15.75 4.20
C LEU A 293 -10.33 -16.80 5.30
N ARG A 294 -10.19 -16.39 6.56
CA ARG A 294 -10.44 -17.26 7.71
C ARG A 294 -11.77 -16.93 8.35
N ILE A 295 -12.69 -17.89 8.43
CA ILE A 295 -13.93 -17.73 9.21
C ILE A 295 -13.64 -18.25 10.62
N THR A 296 -13.65 -17.34 11.59
CA THR A 296 -13.45 -17.64 13.01
C THR A 296 -14.65 -18.35 13.62
N GLU A 297 -14.45 -18.97 14.78
CA GLU A 297 -15.49 -19.65 15.55
C GLU A 297 -16.70 -18.75 15.86
N THR A 298 -16.52 -17.42 15.94
CA THR A 298 -17.60 -16.45 16.17
C THR A 298 -18.34 -16.03 14.90
N GLY A 299 -18.04 -16.64 13.75
CA GLY A 299 -18.57 -16.26 12.44
C GLY A 299 -17.93 -15.00 11.83
N ASN A 300 -16.84 -14.48 12.41
CA ASN A 300 -16.14 -13.34 11.86
C ASN A 300 -15.15 -13.76 10.77
N THR A 301 -14.96 -12.96 9.74
CA THR A 301 -13.89 -13.14 8.75
C THR A 301 -12.61 -12.41 9.17
N MET A 302 -11.48 -13.11 9.19
CA MET A 302 -10.13 -12.59 9.48
C MET A 302 -9.28 -12.52 8.20
N PHE A 303 -8.47 -11.47 8.08
CA PHE A 303 -7.49 -11.26 6.98
C PHE A 303 -6.09 -11.09 7.56
N GLY A 304 -5.25 -12.12 7.50
CA GLY A 304 -3.93 -12.09 8.14
C GLY A 304 -4.01 -11.74 9.63
N ASP A 305 -3.10 -10.88 10.12
CA ASP A 305 -3.02 -10.42 11.52
C ASP A 305 -3.90 -9.18 11.83
N TRP A 306 -4.78 -8.75 10.91
CA TRP A 306 -5.60 -7.54 11.06
C TRP A 306 -7.11 -7.86 11.20
N TRP A 307 -7.78 -7.02 12.00
CA TRP A 307 -9.06 -7.26 12.69
C TRP A 307 -10.30 -7.50 11.79
N SER A 308 -11.29 -8.18 12.37
CA SER A 308 -12.67 -8.33 11.88
C SER A 308 -13.64 -7.34 12.52
N VAL A 309 -14.72 -7.00 11.81
CA VAL A 309 -15.91 -6.33 12.35
C VAL A 309 -16.51 -7.19 13.47
N SER A 310 -16.76 -6.58 14.64
CA SER A 310 -17.33 -7.23 15.81
C SER A 310 -18.86 -7.06 15.82
N ILE A 311 -19.60 -8.17 15.89
CA ILE A 311 -20.96 -8.13 16.42
C ILE A 311 -20.83 -8.03 17.95
N ARG A 312 -20.98 -6.83 18.51
CA ARG A 312 -21.15 -6.68 19.96
C ARG A 312 -22.60 -6.87 20.36
N LYS A 313 -22.77 -7.82 21.28
CA LYS A 313 -23.74 -7.90 22.38
C LYS A 313 -25.22 -7.73 21.99
N ASP A 314 -25.90 -8.85 21.81
CA ASP A 314 -27.29 -8.98 22.22
C ASP A 314 -27.41 -8.49 23.69
N PRO A 315 -28.36 -7.60 24.03
CA PRO A 315 -28.59 -7.14 25.41
C PRO A 315 -28.87 -8.28 26.40
N ARG A 316 -29.11 -9.52 25.92
CA ARG A 316 -29.35 -10.70 26.77
C ARG A 316 -28.10 -11.53 27.11
N GLY A 317 -26.91 -11.11 26.68
CA GLY A 317 -25.66 -11.61 27.25
C GLY A 317 -25.32 -13.08 26.96
N ILE A 318 -25.82 -13.66 25.87
CA ILE A 318 -25.38 -15.01 25.46
C ILE A 318 -24.05 -14.87 24.71
N VAL A 319 -22.96 -15.12 25.44
CA VAL A 319 -21.64 -15.36 24.85
C VAL A 319 -21.76 -16.60 23.96
N PHE A 320 -21.29 -16.50 22.72
CA PHE A 320 -21.13 -17.65 21.86
C PHE A 320 -20.29 -18.72 22.59
N ASN A 321 -20.86 -19.90 22.79
CA ASN A 321 -20.12 -21.04 23.29
C ASN A 321 -20.41 -22.22 22.33
N ARG A 322 -19.37 -23.01 22.04
CA ARG A 322 -19.44 -24.15 21.11
C ARG A 322 -20.64 -25.06 21.40
N LYS A 323 -20.92 -25.32 22.68
CA LYS A 323 -22.05 -26.15 23.14
C LYS A 323 -23.43 -25.54 22.83
N ASN A 324 -23.56 -24.22 22.87
CA ASN A 324 -24.78 -23.49 22.52
C ASN A 324 -24.97 -23.48 21.00
N TRP A 325 -23.89 -23.35 20.22
CA TRP A 325 -23.95 -23.39 18.76
C TRP A 325 -24.22 -24.81 18.25
N GLU A 326 -23.53 -25.83 18.77
CA GLU A 326 -23.81 -27.25 18.48
C GLU A 326 -25.25 -27.60 18.84
N ARG A 327 -25.77 -27.10 19.97
CA ARG A 327 -27.18 -27.24 20.34
C ARG A 327 -28.10 -26.54 19.34
N THR A 328 -27.81 -25.30 18.95
CA THR A 328 -28.65 -24.55 18.00
C THR A 328 -28.62 -25.17 16.59
N ILE A 329 -27.49 -25.72 16.14
CA ILE A 329 -27.41 -26.50 14.90
C ILE A 329 -28.21 -27.78 15.03
N ALA A 330 -28.09 -28.53 16.14
CA ALA A 330 -28.89 -29.73 16.36
C ALA A 330 -30.41 -29.42 16.38
N GLU A 331 -30.82 -28.33 17.04
CA GLU A 331 -32.21 -27.84 17.05
C GLU A 331 -32.68 -27.43 15.65
N ALA A 332 -31.84 -26.75 14.87
CA ALA A 332 -32.15 -26.35 13.50
C ALA A 332 -32.25 -27.55 12.54
N THR A 333 -31.34 -28.52 12.66
CA THR A 333 -31.37 -29.78 11.90
C THR A 333 -32.62 -30.60 12.23
N SER A 334 -32.93 -30.80 13.53
CA SER A 334 -34.16 -31.48 13.94
C SER A 334 -35.41 -30.78 13.40
N ARG A 335 -35.42 -29.45 13.36
CA ARG A 335 -36.55 -28.68 12.83
C ARG A 335 -36.66 -28.75 11.31
N ILE A 336 -35.53 -28.82 10.60
CA ILE A 336 -35.51 -29.08 9.15
C ILE A 336 -36.01 -30.49 8.86
N ASP A 337 -35.59 -31.48 9.64
CA ASP A 337 -36.07 -32.87 9.54
C ASP A 337 -37.59 -32.95 9.77
N GLU A 338 -38.09 -32.33 10.84
CA GLU A 338 -39.53 -32.21 11.10
C GLU A 338 -40.29 -31.55 9.94
N VAL A 339 -39.74 -30.48 9.36
CA VAL A 339 -40.34 -29.77 8.22
C VAL A 339 -40.26 -30.60 6.93
N ASN A 340 -39.29 -31.50 6.82
CA ASN A 340 -39.11 -32.39 5.68
C ASN A 340 -40.01 -33.64 5.75
N VAL A 341 -40.52 -34.02 6.94
CA VAL A 341 -41.53 -35.08 7.10
C VAL A 341 -42.86 -34.63 6.48
N GLY A 342 -43.04 -34.95 5.19
CA GLY A 342 -44.23 -34.62 4.41
C GLY A 342 -43.96 -33.69 3.21
N ARG A 343 -42.72 -33.23 3.02
CA ARG A 343 -42.34 -32.49 1.82
C ARG A 343 -41.95 -33.43 0.68
N ARG A 344 -42.47 -33.13 -0.51
CA ARG A 344 -42.12 -33.85 -1.75
C ARG A 344 -40.69 -33.51 -2.23
N LYS A 345 -40.12 -32.40 -1.76
CA LYS A 345 -38.72 -31.99 -1.97
C LYS A 345 -38.14 -31.51 -0.62
N PRO A 346 -37.13 -32.22 -0.07
CA PRO A 346 -36.50 -31.81 1.19
C PRO A 346 -35.76 -30.48 1.06
N VAL A 347 -35.65 -29.75 2.17
CA VAL A 347 -34.78 -28.58 2.31
C VAL A 347 -33.50 -29.00 3.04
N HIS A 348 -32.35 -28.58 2.52
CA HIS A 348 -31.02 -28.87 3.06
C HIS A 348 -30.29 -27.58 3.46
N PHE A 349 -29.28 -27.70 4.33
CA PHE A 349 -28.29 -26.65 4.55
C PHE A 349 -27.42 -26.50 3.29
N ASN A 350 -26.95 -25.29 2.98
CA ASN A 350 -26.03 -25.08 1.86
C ASN A 350 -24.89 -24.13 2.29
N PRO A 351 -23.62 -24.55 2.32
CA PRO A 351 -23.14 -25.89 1.94
C PRO A 351 -23.66 -27.00 2.88
N ASP A 352 -23.81 -28.21 2.34
CA ASP A 352 -24.27 -29.41 3.06
C ASP A 352 -23.33 -29.77 4.23
N GLU A 353 -22.10 -29.25 4.22
CA GLU A 353 -21.12 -29.29 5.30
C GLU A 353 -20.49 -27.90 5.49
N VAL A 354 -20.50 -27.39 6.72
CA VAL A 354 -19.51 -26.38 7.12
C VAL A 354 -18.24 -27.14 7.42
N GLU A 355 -17.33 -27.23 6.44
CA GLU A 355 -15.98 -27.71 6.72
C GLU A 355 -15.31 -26.77 7.72
N TRP A 356 -15.01 -27.30 8.90
CA TRP A 356 -14.07 -26.67 9.81
C TRP A 356 -12.70 -26.68 9.15
N ILE A 357 -12.24 -25.53 8.66
CA ILE A 357 -10.82 -25.38 8.33
C ILE A 357 -10.07 -25.32 9.66
N THR A 358 -9.79 -26.50 10.20
CA THR A 358 -8.75 -26.68 11.22
C THR A 358 -7.46 -26.14 10.60
N PRO A 359 -6.62 -25.37 11.31
CA PRO A 359 -5.33 -24.95 10.75
C PRO A 359 -4.63 -26.18 10.18
N ILE A 360 -4.35 -26.12 8.88
CA ILE A 360 -3.77 -27.22 8.10
C ILE A 360 -2.48 -27.64 8.82
N ALA A 361 -2.36 -28.94 9.16
CA ALA A 361 -1.11 -29.48 9.65
C ALA A 361 0.00 -29.26 8.61
N ASP A 362 1.22 -28.91 9.04
CA ASP A 362 2.37 -28.53 8.19
C ASP A 362 2.68 -29.52 7.03
N GLU A 363 2.13 -30.73 7.11
CA GLU A 363 2.28 -31.85 6.19
C GLU A 363 1.68 -31.60 4.79
N PHE A 364 0.75 -30.64 4.62
CA PHE A 364 0.20 -30.27 3.31
C PHE A 364 1.06 -29.28 2.51
N PHE A 365 2.15 -28.76 3.09
CA PHE A 365 3.12 -27.93 2.35
C PHE A 365 4.22 -28.76 1.65
N SER A 366 4.04 -30.07 1.51
CA SER A 366 4.90 -30.85 0.62
C SER A 366 4.66 -30.42 -0.83
N THR A 367 5.69 -29.85 -1.45
CA THR A 367 5.83 -29.57 -2.88
C THR A 367 5.19 -30.65 -3.76
N PRO A 368 4.61 -30.29 -4.93
CA PRO A 368 4.42 -31.27 -5.99
C PRO A 368 5.79 -31.88 -6.31
N LYS A 369 5.90 -33.22 -6.28
CA LYS A 369 7.03 -33.88 -6.93
C LYS A 369 6.87 -33.65 -8.43
N LEU A 370 7.88 -33.01 -9.04
CA LEU A 370 8.06 -33.01 -10.50
C LEU A 370 8.19 -34.45 -11.01
#